data_AF-A0A166T1J9-F1
#
_entry.id   AF-A0A166T1J9-F1
#
_cell.length_a   1.000
_cell.length_b   1.000
_cell.length_c   1.000
_cell.angle_alpha   90.00
_cell.angle_beta   90.00
_cell.angle_gamma   90.00
#
_symmetry.space_group_name_H-M   'P 1'
#
loop_
_entity.id
_entity.type
_entity.pdbx_description
1 polymer ?
#
loop_
_entity_poly.entity_id
_entity_poly.type
_entity_poly.pdbx_seq_one_letter_code
_entity_poly.pdbx_strand_id
1 'polypeptide(L)'
;MLIPAAETNPPAAAQAPALTHTPNHDDFSRQLSNRTWQPPDLSEWATPYYLTHAWSMYHATAWHHTRPDTRVTLHPEYLVTLYDPVYTSLAANNRLPRLEHGLVDLSDADQDAFLAELDGAIRAWNGDSNAKVGGASGVDWVAIAQTVVDRTGGTLAELHALLTLTDVPPAPDAAEVVSTARLVVFALLMPYIDHAALFAPGITTAERSSVLADVSKQCRVALTGHIDAPAYQLTPQERRLKHAVEGVLQRICGFSSRVLEEALDLLETSSTDQTAVRRKLAIAEWREGVKDLMGWLGWAMWERCPRMCGWDEQCYIPMWPLDSLDERDSERVPEPLVPRCIKREDFKQ
;
A
#
# COMPACT_ATOMS: atom_id res chain seq x y z
N MET A 1 -63.08 26.49 1.28
CA MET A 1 -63.73 25.53 2.18
C MET A 1 -62.71 25.13 3.23
N LEU A 2 -62.88 25.67 4.43
CA LEU A 2 -62.10 25.38 5.63
C LEU A 2 -62.78 24.23 6.38
N ILE A 3 -61.99 23.25 6.85
CA ILE A 3 -62.43 22.19 7.78
C ILE A 3 -61.36 22.14 8.91
N PRO A 4 -61.75 21.99 10.19
CA PRO A 4 -61.11 22.67 11.30
C PRO A 4 -60.02 21.86 12.01
N ALA A 5 -59.21 22.58 12.79
CA ALA A 5 -58.21 22.06 13.72
C ALA A 5 -58.88 21.33 14.88
N ALA A 6 -58.40 20.12 15.19
CA ALA A 6 -58.68 19.45 16.45
C ALA A 6 -57.52 19.71 17.41
N GLU A 7 -57.81 20.43 18.49
CA GLU A 7 -56.95 20.58 19.65
C GLU A 7 -56.86 19.25 20.40
N THR A 8 -55.65 18.73 20.58
CA THR A 8 -55.38 17.65 21.53
C THR A 8 -54.31 18.12 22.51
N ASN A 9 -54.70 18.17 23.78
CA ASN A 9 -53.85 18.51 24.93
C ASN A 9 -52.57 17.63 25.00
N PRO A 10 -51.43 18.19 25.46
CA PRO A 10 -50.20 17.43 25.61
C PRO A 10 -50.30 16.48 26.81
N PRO A 11 -49.84 15.22 26.70
CA PRO A 11 -49.72 14.36 27.86
C PRO A 11 -48.54 14.79 28.75
N ALA A 12 -48.74 14.64 30.05
CA ALA A 12 -47.88 15.09 31.14
C ALA A 12 -46.44 14.58 31.03
N ALA A 13 -45.49 15.45 31.38
CA ALA A 13 -44.06 15.17 31.48
C ALA A 13 -43.79 14.08 32.53
N ALA A 14 -43.37 12.90 32.05
CA ALA A 14 -42.74 11.89 32.90
C ALA A 14 -41.30 12.35 33.21
N GLN A 15 -41.02 12.57 34.49
CA GLN A 15 -39.69 12.91 34.99
C GLN A 15 -38.73 11.74 34.73
N ALA A 16 -37.66 11.99 33.97
CA ALA A 16 -36.56 11.06 33.80
C ALA A 16 -35.75 10.96 35.11
N PRO A 17 -35.39 9.77 35.59
CA PRO A 17 -34.49 9.63 36.73
C PRO A 17 -33.09 10.11 36.34
N ALA A 18 -32.46 10.87 37.23
CA ALA A 18 -31.11 11.40 37.06
C ALA A 18 -30.08 10.26 36.90
N LEU A 19 -29.42 10.20 35.75
CA LEU A 19 -28.27 9.34 35.51
C LEU A 19 -27.01 10.01 36.09
N THR A 20 -26.77 9.81 37.38
CA THR A 20 -25.46 10.06 37.98
C THR A 20 -24.61 8.79 37.90
N HIS A 21 -23.95 8.58 36.76
CA HIS A 21 -22.72 7.78 36.67
C HIS A 21 -22.09 7.97 35.30
N THR A 22 -20.97 8.68 35.23
CA THR A 22 -20.05 8.64 34.08
C THR A 22 -19.23 7.36 34.19
N PRO A 23 -19.37 6.38 33.28
CA PRO A 23 -18.51 5.20 33.30
C PRO A 23 -17.13 5.58 32.79
N ASN A 24 -16.11 5.15 33.52
CA ASN A 24 -14.71 5.32 33.15
C ASN A 24 -14.37 4.37 31.98
N HIS A 25 -13.46 4.78 31.09
CA HIS A 25 -13.11 4.06 29.84
C HIS A 25 -12.62 2.61 30.08
N ASP A 26 -12.17 2.31 31.31
CA ASP A 26 -11.71 0.98 31.74
C ASP A 26 -12.84 -0.05 31.99
N ASP A 27 -14.09 0.39 32.13
CA ASP A 27 -15.21 -0.48 32.50
C ASP A 27 -15.80 -1.23 31.27
N PHE A 28 -15.63 -0.67 30.07
CA PHE A 28 -16.15 -1.28 28.83
C PHE A 28 -15.37 -2.54 28.43
N SER A 29 -14.04 -2.51 28.59
CA SER A 29 -13.15 -3.62 28.23
C SER A 29 -13.26 -4.82 29.18
N ARG A 30 -13.60 -4.60 30.45
CA ARG A 30 -13.78 -5.69 31.44
C ARG A 30 -15.15 -6.38 31.36
N GLN A 31 -16.19 -5.69 30.87
CA GLN A 31 -17.52 -6.30 30.73
C GLN A 31 -17.64 -7.21 29.50
N LEU A 32 -16.81 -7.01 28.47
CA LEU A 32 -16.81 -7.82 27.25
C LEU A 32 -16.09 -9.17 27.41
N SER A 33 -15.20 -9.33 28.39
CA SER A 33 -14.42 -10.58 28.55
C SER A 33 -15.17 -11.71 29.26
N ASN A 34 -16.31 -11.44 29.91
CA ASN A 34 -17.06 -12.42 30.73
C ASN A 34 -18.49 -12.71 30.24
N ARG A 35 -18.95 -12.06 29.16
CA ARG A 35 -20.17 -12.46 28.47
C ARG A 35 -19.77 -13.19 27.20
N THR A 36 -20.03 -14.49 27.14
CA THR A 36 -20.18 -15.17 25.85
C THR A 36 -21.25 -14.41 25.08
N TRP A 37 -20.83 -13.57 24.14
CA TRP A 37 -21.74 -12.93 23.22
C TRP A 37 -22.36 -14.04 22.40
N GLN A 38 -23.60 -14.41 22.74
CA GLN A 38 -24.42 -15.21 21.87
C GLN A 38 -25.06 -14.21 20.89
N PRO A 39 -24.79 -14.31 19.58
CA PRO A 39 -25.53 -13.53 18.61
C PRO A 39 -27.02 -13.76 18.87
N PRO A 40 -27.86 -12.71 18.80
CA PRO A 40 -29.31 -12.91 18.89
C PRO A 40 -29.73 -13.95 17.85
N ASP A 41 -30.74 -14.76 18.12
CA ASP A 41 -31.29 -15.64 17.10
C ASP A 41 -31.99 -14.77 16.06
N LEU A 42 -31.35 -14.65 14.89
CA LEU A 42 -31.82 -13.83 13.79
C LEU A 42 -32.76 -14.59 12.84
N SER A 43 -32.98 -15.89 13.09
CA SER A 43 -33.67 -16.78 12.15
C SER A 43 -35.12 -16.34 11.85
N GLU A 44 -35.83 -15.81 12.85
CA GLU A 44 -37.21 -15.34 12.69
C GLU A 44 -37.36 -14.12 11.77
N TRP A 45 -36.28 -13.37 11.55
CA TRP A 45 -36.25 -12.18 10.68
C TRP A 45 -35.24 -12.30 9.54
N ALA A 46 -34.65 -13.49 9.37
CA ALA A 46 -33.80 -13.84 8.26
C ALA A 46 -34.64 -13.82 6.97
N THR A 47 -34.61 -12.69 6.27
CA THR A 47 -35.16 -12.61 4.93
C THR A 47 -34.27 -13.39 3.96
N PRO A 48 -34.76 -13.81 2.78
CA PRO A 48 -33.91 -14.37 1.73
C PRO A 48 -32.71 -13.48 1.33
N TYR A 49 -32.78 -12.18 1.66
CA TYR A 49 -31.71 -11.22 1.44
C TYR A 49 -30.61 -11.28 2.51
N TYR A 50 -30.91 -11.76 3.71
CA TYR A 50 -29.92 -11.93 4.79
C TYR A 50 -28.78 -12.85 4.36
N LEU A 51 -29.09 -14.00 3.75
CA LEU A 51 -28.09 -14.94 3.21
C LEU A 51 -27.30 -14.38 2.02
N THR A 52 -27.79 -13.32 1.38
CA THR A 52 -27.08 -12.64 0.28
C THR A 52 -26.24 -11.45 0.78
N HIS A 53 -26.48 -10.97 2.00
CA HIS A 53 -25.85 -9.76 2.53
C HIS A 53 -24.32 -9.83 2.56
N ALA A 54 -23.74 -10.96 3.00
CA ALA A 54 -22.30 -11.14 3.05
C ALA A 54 -21.65 -11.02 1.66
N TRP A 55 -22.22 -11.71 0.67
CA TRP A 55 -21.80 -11.60 -0.74
C TRP A 55 -21.96 -10.16 -1.26
N SER A 56 -23.10 -9.52 -1.02
CA SER A 56 -23.36 -8.16 -1.50
C SER A 56 -22.41 -7.13 -0.88
N MET A 57 -22.11 -7.26 0.41
CA MET A 57 -21.13 -6.42 1.10
C MET A 57 -19.75 -6.60 0.46
N TYR A 58 -19.28 -7.84 0.33
CA TYR A 58 -17.97 -8.12 -0.24
C TYR A 58 -17.86 -7.64 -1.70
N HIS A 59 -18.89 -7.88 -2.50
CA HIS A 59 -18.93 -7.41 -3.88
C HIS A 59 -18.87 -5.88 -3.96
N ALA A 60 -19.55 -5.16 -3.06
CA ALA A 60 -19.50 -3.70 -3.01
C ALA A 60 -18.13 -3.16 -2.57
N THR A 61 -17.47 -3.80 -1.59
CA THR A 61 -16.13 -3.37 -1.13
C THR A 61 -15.05 -3.66 -2.18
N ALA A 62 -15.22 -4.72 -2.98
CA ALA A 62 -14.32 -5.05 -4.07
C ALA A 62 -14.30 -4.03 -5.22
N TRP A 63 -15.28 -3.12 -5.34
CA TRP A 63 -15.32 -2.15 -6.44
C TRP A 63 -14.17 -1.14 -6.43
N HIS A 64 -13.64 -0.84 -5.24
CA HIS A 64 -12.61 0.18 -5.05
C HIS A 64 -11.22 -0.42 -4.72
N HIS A 65 -11.03 -1.74 -4.87
CA HIS A 65 -9.76 -2.39 -4.52
C HIS A 65 -8.56 -1.91 -5.37
N THR A 66 -8.80 -1.51 -6.62
CA THR A 66 -7.75 -1.06 -7.56
C THR A 66 -7.92 0.39 -8.02
N ARG A 67 -8.98 1.07 -7.58
CA ARG A 67 -9.27 2.46 -7.96
C ARG A 67 -9.75 3.26 -6.76
N PRO A 68 -9.14 4.41 -6.47
CA PRO A 68 -9.60 5.30 -5.41
C PRO A 68 -11.09 5.66 -5.58
N ASP A 69 -11.83 5.75 -4.46
CA ASP A 69 -13.20 6.28 -4.48
C ASP A 69 -13.16 7.79 -4.67
N THR A 70 -13.63 8.24 -5.84
CA THR A 70 -13.63 9.67 -6.24
C THR A 70 -14.51 10.56 -5.34
N ARG A 71 -15.37 9.97 -4.50
CA ARG A 71 -16.21 10.73 -3.56
C ARG A 71 -15.47 11.10 -2.28
N VAL A 72 -14.30 10.51 -2.04
CA VAL A 72 -13.49 10.75 -0.85
C VAL A 72 -12.30 11.63 -1.24
N THR A 73 -12.23 12.83 -0.68
CA THR A 73 -11.06 13.70 -0.81
C THR A 73 -10.14 13.50 0.38
N LEU A 74 -8.91 13.08 0.10
CA LEU A 74 -7.87 12.97 1.12
C LEU A 74 -7.19 14.33 1.28
N HIS A 75 -6.73 14.61 2.49
CA HIS A 75 -5.89 15.76 2.80
C HIS A 75 -4.51 15.30 3.32
N PRO A 76 -3.60 14.87 2.43
CA PRO A 76 -2.29 14.36 2.81
C PRO A 76 -1.44 15.37 3.59
N GLU A 77 -1.70 16.67 3.40
CA GLU A 77 -1.07 17.78 4.13
C GLU A 77 -1.27 17.73 5.66
N TYR A 78 -2.25 16.94 6.13
CA TYR A 78 -2.53 16.70 7.55
C TYR A 78 -2.34 15.22 7.94
N LEU A 79 -1.69 14.40 7.09
CA LEU A 79 -1.49 12.98 7.35
C LEU A 79 -0.54 12.76 8.54
N VAL A 80 -1.05 12.07 9.57
CA VAL A 80 -0.26 11.57 10.70
C VAL A 80 -0.16 10.04 10.59
N THR A 81 1.03 9.49 10.82
CA THR A 81 1.29 8.06 10.62
C THR A 81 2.27 7.52 11.66
N LEU A 82 1.96 6.36 12.25
CA LEU A 82 2.84 5.63 13.17
C LEU A 82 4.03 4.98 12.46
N TYR A 83 4.07 5.03 11.13
CA TYR A 83 5.20 4.58 10.32
C TYR A 83 6.36 5.58 10.24
N ASP A 84 6.23 6.78 10.83
CA ASP A 84 7.34 7.73 10.86
C ASP A 84 8.49 7.20 11.75
N PRO A 85 9.75 7.23 11.26
CA PRO A 85 10.93 6.82 12.03
C PRO A 85 11.16 7.60 13.33
N VAL A 86 10.48 8.73 13.56
CA VAL A 86 10.46 9.45 14.83
C VAL A 86 9.90 8.59 15.97
N TYR A 87 8.97 7.68 15.67
CA TYR A 87 8.36 6.76 16.63
C TYR A 87 9.23 5.51 16.78
N THR A 88 10.33 5.66 17.49
CA THR A 88 11.38 4.63 17.58
C THR A 88 10.94 3.32 18.23
N SER A 89 9.92 3.35 19.10
CA SER A 89 9.41 2.15 19.76
C SER A 89 8.78 1.15 18.78
N LEU A 90 8.26 1.64 17.64
CA LEU A 90 7.70 0.80 16.58
C LEU A 90 8.67 0.53 15.42
N ALA A 91 9.93 0.96 15.52
CA ALA A 91 10.89 0.82 14.42
C ALA A 91 11.15 -0.66 14.03
N ALA A 92 11.02 -1.59 14.97
CA ALA A 92 11.13 -3.02 14.70
C ALA A 92 9.95 -3.56 13.87
N ASN A 93 8.75 -3.01 14.07
CA ASN A 93 7.52 -3.47 13.39
C ASN A 93 7.61 -3.25 11.88
N ASN A 94 8.28 -2.18 11.45
CA ASN A 94 8.52 -1.88 10.04
C ASN A 94 9.39 -2.92 9.30
N ARG A 95 9.91 -3.93 10.00
CA ARG A 95 10.66 -5.06 9.43
C ARG A 95 9.85 -6.36 9.38
N LEU A 96 8.67 -6.38 9.98
CA LEU A 96 7.77 -7.52 9.97
C LEU A 96 6.94 -7.51 8.68
N PRO A 97 6.33 -8.65 8.30
CA PRO A 97 5.24 -8.64 7.33
C PRO A 97 4.13 -7.68 7.78
N ARG A 98 3.49 -6.97 6.84
CA ARG A 98 2.50 -5.93 7.17
C ARG A 98 1.34 -6.39 8.05
N LEU A 99 0.96 -7.66 7.95
CA LEU A 99 -0.11 -8.26 8.76
C LEU A 99 0.28 -8.47 10.22
N GLU A 100 1.58 -8.48 10.50
CA GLU A 100 2.14 -8.59 11.85
C GLU A 100 2.44 -7.21 12.45
N HIS A 101 2.18 -6.12 11.71
CA HIS A 101 2.31 -4.78 12.25
C HIS A 101 1.26 -4.58 13.37
N GLY A 102 1.74 -4.46 14.60
CA GLY A 102 0.92 -4.16 15.77
C GLY A 102 1.32 -2.84 16.42
N LEU A 103 0.55 -2.43 17.43
CA LEU A 103 0.87 -1.31 18.32
C LEU A 103 1.32 -1.79 19.71
N VAL A 104 1.60 -3.08 19.86
CA VAL A 104 1.90 -3.73 21.15
C VAL A 104 3.12 -3.09 21.84
N ASP A 105 4.14 -2.73 21.06
CA ASP A 105 5.39 -2.17 21.57
C ASP A 105 5.42 -0.63 21.55
N LEU A 106 4.28 0.03 21.32
CA LEU A 106 4.22 1.49 21.33
C LEU A 106 4.47 1.99 22.77
N SER A 107 5.55 2.76 22.95
CA SER A 107 5.86 3.35 24.25
C SER A 107 4.92 4.50 24.59
N ASP A 108 4.70 4.76 25.88
CA ASP A 108 3.90 5.90 26.36
C ASP A 108 4.40 7.24 25.79
N ALA A 109 5.73 7.41 25.67
CA ALA A 109 6.32 8.63 25.12
C ALA A 109 6.02 8.82 23.62
N ASP A 110 6.10 7.75 22.83
CA ASP A 110 5.75 7.80 21.40
C ASP A 110 4.23 7.94 21.21
N GLN A 111 3.43 7.36 22.10
CA GLN A 111 1.98 7.54 22.12
C GLN A 111 1.61 9.01 22.38
N ASP A 112 2.20 9.62 23.42
CA ASP A 112 1.97 11.04 23.74
C ASP A 112 2.41 11.95 22.59
N ALA A 113 3.57 11.66 21.97
CA ALA A 113 4.06 12.40 20.81
C ALA A 113 3.11 12.27 19.61
N PHE A 114 2.62 11.06 19.32
CA PHE A 114 1.66 10.82 18.25
C PHE A 114 0.33 11.55 18.47
N LEU A 115 -0.21 11.49 19.70
CA LEU A 115 -1.46 12.18 20.04
C LEU A 115 -1.31 13.70 19.96
N ALA A 116 -0.16 14.24 20.37
CA ALA A 116 0.14 15.67 20.22
C ALA A 116 0.25 16.07 18.74
N GLU A 117 0.90 15.25 17.90
CA GLU A 117 0.96 15.50 16.45
C GLU A 117 -0.45 15.46 15.82
N LEU A 118 -1.27 14.49 16.20
CA LEU A 118 -2.64 14.33 15.74
C LEU A 118 -3.52 15.53 16.12
N ASP A 119 -3.49 15.99 17.38
CA ASP A 119 -4.21 17.18 17.81
C ASP A 119 -3.75 18.43 17.03
N GLY A 120 -2.44 18.56 16.80
CA GLY A 120 -1.87 19.63 15.97
C GLY A 120 -2.39 19.62 14.53
N ALA A 121 -2.41 18.45 13.89
CA ALA A 121 -2.90 18.28 12.53
C ALA A 121 -4.41 18.59 12.42
N ILE A 122 -5.22 18.11 13.37
CA ILE A 122 -6.66 18.40 13.43
C ILE A 122 -6.92 19.89 13.61
N ARG A 123 -6.17 20.56 14.49
CA ARG A 123 -6.31 22.02 14.70
C ARG A 123 -5.89 22.81 13.46
N ALA A 124 -4.81 22.41 12.78
CA ALA A 124 -4.38 23.04 11.54
C ALA A 124 -5.47 22.89 10.46
N TRP A 125 -6.01 21.70 10.27
CA TRP A 125 -7.11 21.44 9.33
C TRP A 125 -8.36 22.28 9.65
N ASN A 126 -8.75 22.36 10.92
CA ASN A 126 -9.87 23.21 11.36
C ASN A 126 -9.57 24.71 11.15
N GLY A 127 -8.31 25.13 11.31
CA GLY A 127 -7.89 26.51 11.07
C GLY A 127 -7.97 26.87 9.59
N ASP A 128 -7.42 26.03 8.72
CA ASP A 128 -7.35 26.23 7.27
C ASP A 128 -8.71 26.05 6.57
N SER A 129 -9.60 25.23 7.11
CA SER A 129 -10.99 25.14 6.60
C SER A 129 -11.80 26.40 6.91
N ASN A 130 -11.49 27.08 8.02
CA ASN A 130 -12.15 28.32 8.43
C ASN A 130 -11.49 29.58 7.85
N ALA A 131 -10.18 29.55 7.60
CA ALA A 131 -9.45 30.59 6.93
C ALA A 131 -9.51 30.35 5.41
N LYS A 132 -10.05 31.28 4.62
CA LYS A 132 -10.00 31.20 3.13
C LYS A 132 -8.58 31.35 2.55
N VAL A 133 -7.55 31.01 3.31
CA VAL A 133 -6.13 31.17 3.01
C VAL A 133 -5.49 29.80 3.21
N GLY A 134 -5.02 29.19 2.13
CA GLY A 134 -4.48 27.83 2.11
C GLY A 134 -3.22 27.71 2.97
N GLY A 135 -3.31 26.92 4.04
CA GLY A 135 -2.17 26.54 4.87
C GLY A 135 -1.36 25.35 4.33
N ALA A 136 -1.83 24.71 3.25
CA ALA A 136 -1.12 23.64 2.55
C ALA A 136 -0.30 24.18 1.36
N SER A 137 0.80 23.49 1.01
CA SER A 137 1.67 23.90 -0.10
C SER A 137 1.02 23.85 -1.49
N GLY A 138 -0.17 23.24 -1.61
CA GLY A 138 -0.88 23.01 -2.87
C GLY A 138 -0.31 21.85 -3.70
N VAL A 139 0.63 21.07 -3.14
CA VAL A 139 1.17 19.88 -3.79
C VAL A 139 0.13 18.75 -3.74
N ASP A 140 -0.16 18.18 -4.91
CA ASP A 140 -1.03 17.01 -5.02
C ASP A 140 -0.25 15.72 -4.70
N TRP A 141 -0.11 15.42 -3.42
CA TRP A 141 0.59 14.22 -2.94
C TRP A 141 -0.09 12.91 -3.36
N VAL A 142 -1.41 12.92 -3.56
CA VAL A 142 -2.16 11.75 -4.05
C VAL A 142 -1.74 11.44 -5.49
N ALA A 143 -1.71 12.46 -6.36
CA ALA A 143 -1.28 12.30 -7.74
C ALA A 143 0.19 11.87 -7.83
N ILE A 144 1.07 12.39 -6.97
CA ILE A 144 2.48 11.96 -6.91
C ILE A 144 2.57 10.47 -6.55
N ALA A 145 1.91 10.04 -5.46
CA ALA A 145 1.93 8.65 -5.03
C ALA A 145 1.37 7.70 -6.11
N GLN A 146 0.24 8.07 -6.72
CA GLN A 146 -0.35 7.30 -7.82
C GLN A 146 0.59 7.22 -9.03
N THR A 147 1.26 8.33 -9.38
CA THR A 147 2.23 8.37 -10.48
C THR A 147 3.41 7.43 -10.24
N VAL A 148 3.90 7.31 -9.00
CA VAL A 148 4.95 6.33 -8.65
C VAL A 148 4.47 4.92 -8.96
N VAL A 149 3.29 4.55 -8.45
CA VAL A 149 2.69 3.22 -8.65
C VAL A 149 2.48 2.92 -10.13
N ASP A 150 1.86 3.85 -10.87
CA ASP A 150 1.51 3.67 -12.27
C ASP A 150 2.75 3.56 -13.16
N ARG A 151 3.81 4.34 -12.88
CA ARG A 151 5.04 4.35 -13.70
C ARG A 151 5.94 3.15 -13.46
N THR A 152 5.98 2.60 -12.25
CA THR A 152 6.96 1.57 -11.91
C THR A 152 6.34 0.20 -11.66
N GLY A 153 5.08 0.14 -11.22
CA GLY A 153 4.47 -1.09 -10.74
C GLY A 153 4.30 -2.16 -11.80
N GLY A 154 3.90 -1.77 -13.02
CA GLY A 154 3.78 -2.67 -14.16
C GLY A 154 5.14 -3.22 -14.61
N THR A 155 6.14 -2.35 -14.73
CA THR A 155 7.48 -2.73 -15.20
C THR A 155 8.23 -3.62 -14.19
N LEU A 156 8.06 -3.41 -12.88
CA LEU A 156 8.59 -4.32 -11.86
C LEU A 156 7.95 -5.71 -11.93
N ALA A 157 6.63 -5.77 -12.14
CA ALA A 157 5.92 -7.03 -12.31
C ALA A 157 6.34 -7.76 -13.60
N GLU A 158 6.54 -7.02 -14.69
CA GLU A 158 7.08 -7.54 -15.95
C GLU A 158 8.49 -8.14 -15.75
N LEU A 159 9.38 -7.41 -15.07
CA LEU A 159 10.72 -7.89 -14.75
C LEU A 159 10.68 -9.17 -13.92
N HIS A 160 9.87 -9.21 -12.86
CA HIS A 160 9.72 -10.40 -12.03
C HIS A 160 9.22 -11.60 -12.84
N ALA A 161 8.15 -11.40 -13.65
CA ALA A 161 7.62 -12.46 -14.50
C ALA A 161 8.66 -13.00 -15.48
N LEU A 162 9.40 -12.12 -16.17
CA LEU A 162 10.50 -12.50 -17.07
C LEU A 162 11.55 -13.36 -16.36
N LEU A 163 11.97 -12.97 -15.16
CA LEU A 163 13.01 -13.67 -14.40
C LEU A 163 12.52 -15.01 -13.84
N THR A 164 11.22 -15.15 -13.54
CA THR A 164 10.63 -16.43 -13.09
C THR A 164 10.52 -17.45 -14.22
N LEU A 165 10.49 -17.04 -15.50
CA LEU A 165 10.42 -17.98 -16.63
C LEU A 165 11.62 -18.95 -16.67
N THR A 166 12.76 -18.59 -16.07
CA THR A 166 13.92 -19.48 -16.03
C THR A 166 13.75 -20.70 -15.11
N ASP A 167 12.73 -20.70 -14.25
CA ASP A 167 12.41 -21.84 -13.37
C ASP A 167 11.53 -22.90 -14.05
N VAL A 168 10.88 -22.55 -15.16
CA VAL A 168 9.90 -23.40 -15.83
C VAL A 168 10.51 -24.04 -17.09
N PRO A 169 10.57 -25.38 -17.19
CA PRO A 169 11.06 -26.05 -18.39
C PRO A 169 10.06 -25.94 -19.57
N PRO A 170 10.53 -25.73 -20.82
CA PRO A 170 11.92 -25.44 -21.20
C PRO A 170 12.29 -23.98 -20.86
N ALA A 171 13.40 -23.81 -20.13
CA ALA A 171 13.87 -22.49 -19.74
C ALA A 171 14.39 -21.71 -20.98
N PRO A 172 14.14 -20.38 -21.04
CA PRO A 172 14.66 -19.53 -22.11
C PRO A 172 16.18 -19.40 -22.05
N ASP A 173 16.78 -18.92 -23.14
CA ASP A 173 18.22 -18.66 -23.18
C ASP A 173 18.60 -17.52 -22.22
N ALA A 174 19.67 -17.72 -21.45
CA ALA A 174 20.07 -16.77 -20.41
C ALA A 174 20.56 -15.43 -21.00
N ALA A 175 21.14 -15.41 -22.21
CA ALA A 175 21.55 -14.16 -22.83
C ALA A 175 20.34 -13.35 -23.32
N GLU A 176 19.31 -14.02 -23.83
CA GLU A 176 18.03 -13.39 -24.19
C GLU A 176 17.32 -12.80 -22.95
N VAL A 177 17.29 -13.53 -21.84
CA VAL A 177 16.71 -13.04 -20.57
C VAL A 177 17.46 -11.81 -20.08
N VAL A 178 18.81 -11.83 -20.05
CA VAL A 178 19.61 -10.67 -19.64
C VAL A 178 19.39 -9.47 -20.57
N SER A 179 19.35 -9.70 -21.89
CA SER A 179 19.08 -8.64 -22.87
C SER A 179 17.71 -8.00 -22.66
N THR A 180 16.69 -8.81 -22.37
CA THR A 180 15.33 -8.34 -22.13
C THR A 180 15.23 -7.62 -20.78
N ALA A 181 15.81 -8.19 -19.72
CA ALA A 181 15.85 -7.58 -18.39
C ALA A 181 16.49 -6.18 -18.43
N ARG A 182 17.60 -6.03 -19.18
CA ARG A 182 18.22 -4.72 -19.45
C ARG A 182 17.22 -3.72 -20.02
N LEU A 183 16.43 -4.10 -21.02
CA LEU A 183 15.45 -3.20 -21.65
C LEU A 183 14.33 -2.81 -20.68
N VAL A 184 13.84 -3.77 -19.88
CA VAL A 184 12.80 -3.54 -18.88
C VAL A 184 13.27 -2.54 -17.82
N VAL A 185 14.46 -2.73 -17.23
CA VAL A 185 15.00 -1.76 -16.24
C VAL A 185 15.43 -0.44 -16.88
N PHE A 186 15.86 -0.47 -18.13
CA PHE A 186 16.16 0.74 -18.88
C PHE A 186 14.90 1.60 -19.06
N ALA A 187 13.74 1.00 -19.34
CA ALA A 187 12.48 1.74 -19.45
C ALA A 187 12.11 2.53 -18.18
N LEU A 188 12.46 2.01 -16.99
CA LEU A 188 12.27 2.72 -15.70
C LEU A 188 13.19 3.94 -15.56
N LEU A 189 14.39 3.87 -16.12
CA LEU A 189 15.45 4.87 -15.94
C LEU A 189 15.56 5.84 -17.12
N MET A 190 15.03 5.48 -18.29
CA MET A 190 15.19 6.19 -19.56
C MET A 190 14.96 7.70 -19.46
N PRO A 191 13.95 8.21 -18.73
CA PRO A 191 13.73 9.66 -18.60
C PRO A 191 14.89 10.44 -17.93
N TYR A 192 15.80 9.74 -17.26
CA TYR A 192 16.89 10.31 -16.47
C TYR A 192 18.28 9.96 -17.04
N ILE A 193 18.33 9.19 -18.13
CA ILE A 193 19.59 8.74 -18.75
C ILE A 193 20.03 9.72 -19.83
N ASP A 194 21.22 10.30 -19.65
CA ASP A 194 21.97 10.84 -20.76
C ASP A 194 22.57 9.69 -21.57
N HIS A 195 21.98 9.43 -22.75
CA HIS A 195 22.37 8.31 -23.61
C HIS A 195 23.79 8.50 -24.17
N ALA A 196 24.20 9.75 -24.41
CA ALA A 196 25.54 10.03 -24.93
C ALA A 196 26.61 9.74 -23.86
N ALA A 197 26.29 10.01 -22.59
CA ALA A 197 27.16 9.69 -21.47
C ALA A 197 27.20 8.18 -21.20
N LEU A 198 26.04 7.50 -21.11
CA LEU A 198 25.98 6.09 -20.71
C LEU A 198 26.57 5.13 -21.75
N PHE A 199 26.39 5.43 -23.04
CA PHE A 199 26.85 4.60 -24.16
C PHE A 199 28.04 5.21 -24.90
N ALA A 200 28.82 6.06 -24.22
CA ALA A 200 30.01 6.65 -24.80
C ALA A 200 30.99 5.55 -25.28
N PRO A 201 31.55 5.65 -26.49
CA PRO A 201 32.53 4.68 -26.97
C PRO A 201 33.75 4.62 -26.06
N GLY A 202 34.11 3.43 -25.60
CA GLY A 202 35.27 3.22 -24.73
C GLY A 202 35.07 3.64 -23.27
N ILE A 203 33.82 3.89 -22.84
CA ILE A 203 33.50 4.13 -21.44
C ILE A 203 34.03 2.99 -20.55
N THR A 204 34.73 3.34 -19.49
CA THR A 204 35.20 2.37 -18.51
C THR A 204 34.06 1.95 -17.58
N THR A 205 34.19 0.78 -16.93
CA THR A 205 33.21 0.32 -15.94
C THR A 205 32.99 1.36 -14.84
N ALA A 206 34.06 1.98 -14.33
CA ALA A 206 33.96 2.98 -13.26
C ALA A 206 33.23 4.26 -13.69
N GLU A 207 33.46 4.74 -14.92
CA GLU A 207 32.75 5.90 -15.47
C GLU A 207 31.26 5.57 -15.66
N ARG A 208 30.95 4.37 -16.16
CA ARG A 208 29.57 3.89 -16.29
C ARG A 208 28.87 3.81 -14.94
N SER A 209 29.52 3.27 -13.91
CA SER A 209 29.01 3.24 -12.54
C SER A 209 28.69 4.65 -12.04
N SER A 210 29.57 5.62 -12.31
CA SER A 210 29.36 7.02 -11.92
C SER A 210 28.14 7.63 -12.62
N VAL A 211 27.99 7.42 -13.93
CA VAL A 211 26.83 7.89 -14.70
C VAL A 211 25.54 7.29 -14.12
N LEU A 212 25.50 5.97 -13.89
CA LEU A 212 24.32 5.30 -13.34
C LEU A 212 24.01 5.72 -11.89
N ALA A 213 25.03 6.04 -11.09
CA ALA A 213 24.82 6.61 -9.77
C ALA A 213 24.12 7.98 -9.85
N ASP A 214 24.47 8.82 -10.82
CA ASP A 214 23.82 10.12 -11.02
C ASP A 214 22.42 9.98 -11.61
N VAL A 215 22.20 9.05 -12.54
CA VAL A 215 20.87 8.67 -13.04
C VAL A 215 19.97 8.25 -11.88
N SER A 216 20.47 7.39 -10.98
CA SER A 216 19.73 6.96 -9.79
C SER A 216 19.36 8.12 -8.86
N LYS A 217 20.28 9.08 -8.65
CA LYS A 217 20.00 10.30 -7.86
C LYS A 217 18.93 11.17 -8.49
N GLN A 218 18.94 11.35 -9.81
CA GLN A 218 17.93 12.13 -10.53
C GLN A 218 16.57 11.45 -10.49
N CYS A 219 16.55 10.14 -10.75
CA CYS A 219 15.36 9.29 -10.68
C CYS A 219 14.69 9.36 -9.30
N ARG A 220 15.48 9.36 -8.21
CA ARG A 220 15.01 9.48 -6.82
C ARG A 220 14.14 10.72 -6.59
N VAL A 221 14.53 11.87 -7.16
CA VAL A 221 13.89 13.16 -6.91
C VAL A 221 13.02 13.61 -8.08
N ALA A 222 12.77 12.74 -9.07
CA ALA A 222 12.09 13.10 -10.32
C ALA A 222 10.72 13.75 -10.11
N LEU A 223 9.98 13.31 -9.09
CA LEU A 223 8.64 13.82 -8.79
C LEU A 223 8.64 14.93 -7.73
N THR A 224 9.72 15.10 -6.97
CA THR A 224 9.75 15.96 -5.78
C THR A 224 10.80 17.06 -5.81
N GLY A 225 11.79 17.01 -6.71
CA GLY A 225 12.93 17.92 -6.71
C GLY A 225 12.55 19.38 -6.99
N HIS A 226 11.42 19.62 -7.66
CA HIS A 226 10.90 20.98 -7.88
C HIS A 226 10.22 21.57 -6.63
N ILE A 227 9.86 20.73 -5.65
CA ILE A 227 9.12 21.11 -4.44
C ILE A 227 10.04 21.80 -3.42
N ASP A 228 11.36 21.70 -3.57
CA ASP A 228 12.32 22.41 -2.70
C ASP A 228 12.38 23.92 -2.97
N ALA A 229 11.62 24.43 -3.95
CA ALA A 229 11.54 25.85 -4.25
C ALA A 229 10.86 26.63 -3.10
N PRO A 230 11.30 27.87 -2.77
CA PRO A 230 10.72 28.68 -1.69
C PRO A 230 9.22 28.98 -1.81
N ALA A 231 8.65 28.76 -3.00
CA ALA A 231 7.22 28.89 -3.25
C ALA A 231 6.38 27.82 -2.52
N TYR A 232 6.96 26.65 -2.21
CA TYR A 232 6.30 25.57 -1.50
C TYR A 232 6.59 25.69 0.00
N GLN A 233 5.62 26.17 0.77
CA GLN A 233 5.67 26.18 2.22
C GLN A 233 5.13 24.85 2.74
N LEU A 234 5.98 23.82 2.75
CA LEU A 234 5.57 22.47 3.15
C LEU A 234 5.25 22.38 4.64
N THR A 235 4.11 21.77 4.98
CA THR A 235 3.84 21.34 6.36
C THR A 235 4.84 20.25 6.81
N PRO A 236 4.98 19.98 8.13
CA PRO A 236 5.74 18.82 8.60
C PRO A 236 5.33 17.49 7.94
N GLN A 237 4.02 17.31 7.73
CA GLN A 237 3.42 16.11 7.14
C GLN A 237 3.76 16.02 5.64
N GLU A 238 3.74 17.14 4.92
CA GLU A 238 4.16 17.17 3.51
C GLU A 238 5.65 16.87 3.34
N ARG A 239 6.51 17.36 4.24
CA ARG A 239 7.93 16.99 4.24
C ARG A 239 8.13 15.49 4.46
N ARG A 240 7.35 14.87 5.33
CA ARG A 240 7.34 13.42 5.54
C ARG A 240 6.93 12.68 4.26
N LEU A 241 5.87 13.12 3.60
CA LEU A 241 5.42 12.56 2.32
C LEU A 241 6.49 12.68 1.24
N LYS A 242 7.17 13.84 1.14
CA LYS A 242 8.32 14.05 0.25
C LYS A 242 9.39 13.00 0.48
N HIS A 243 9.83 12.83 1.73
CA HIS A 243 10.85 11.86 2.09
C HIS A 243 10.40 10.41 1.84
N ALA A 244 9.13 10.08 2.05
CA ALA A 244 8.59 8.76 1.75
C ALA A 244 8.64 8.46 0.24
N VAL A 245 8.20 9.40 -0.61
CA VAL A 245 8.27 9.28 -2.07
C VAL A 245 9.71 9.11 -2.55
N GLU A 246 10.61 9.97 -2.07
CA GLU A 246 12.03 9.90 -2.41
C GLU A 246 12.67 8.59 -1.92
N GLY A 247 12.28 8.08 -0.75
CA GLY A 247 12.76 6.80 -0.23
C GLY A 247 12.32 5.60 -1.07
N VAL A 248 11.05 5.59 -1.51
CA VAL A 248 10.52 4.58 -2.43
C VAL A 248 11.26 4.61 -3.77
N LEU A 249 11.37 5.79 -4.38
CA LEU A 249 12.07 5.95 -5.66
C LEU A 249 13.56 5.63 -5.51
N GLN A 250 14.22 6.00 -4.41
CA GLN A 250 15.62 5.62 -4.17
C GLN A 250 15.83 4.10 -4.25
N ARG A 251 14.92 3.32 -3.65
CA ARG A 251 15.05 1.87 -3.64
C ARG A 251 14.79 1.27 -5.02
N ILE A 252 13.77 1.75 -5.72
CA ILE A 252 13.44 1.34 -7.09
C ILE A 252 14.57 1.70 -8.06
N CYS A 253 14.92 2.98 -8.15
CA CYS A 253 15.95 3.48 -9.06
C CYS A 253 17.32 2.87 -8.76
N GLY A 254 17.65 2.68 -7.47
CA GLY A 254 18.88 2.02 -7.05
C GLY A 254 18.94 0.55 -7.47
N PHE A 255 17.83 -0.19 -7.34
CA PHE A 255 17.73 -1.56 -7.84
C PHE A 255 17.87 -1.60 -9.36
N SER A 256 17.07 -0.82 -10.10
CA SER A 256 17.08 -0.78 -11.56
C SER A 256 18.45 -0.39 -12.13
N SER A 257 19.15 0.56 -11.49
CA SER A 257 20.47 1.00 -11.95
C SER A 257 21.52 -0.10 -11.81
N ARG A 258 21.49 -0.85 -10.70
CA ARG A 258 22.39 -2.00 -10.51
C ARG A 258 22.14 -3.12 -11.54
N VAL A 259 20.87 -3.47 -11.76
CA VAL A 259 20.51 -4.48 -12.77
C VAL A 259 20.93 -4.02 -14.17
N LEU A 260 20.73 -2.74 -14.50
CA LEU A 260 21.16 -2.17 -15.79
C LEU A 260 22.67 -2.26 -15.96
N GLU A 261 23.43 -1.87 -14.95
CA GLU A 261 24.90 -1.92 -14.95
C GLU A 261 25.42 -3.33 -15.20
N GLU A 262 24.93 -4.29 -14.41
CA GLU A 262 25.37 -5.68 -14.47
C GLU A 262 24.93 -6.35 -15.78
N ALA A 263 23.72 -6.06 -16.26
CA ALA A 263 23.26 -6.56 -17.55
C ALA A 263 24.12 -6.05 -18.72
N LEU A 264 24.56 -4.79 -18.67
CA LEU A 264 25.49 -4.25 -19.69
C LEU A 264 26.83 -4.99 -19.66
N ASP A 265 27.42 -5.22 -18.48
CA ASP A 265 28.66 -6.00 -18.32
C ASP A 265 28.52 -7.45 -18.87
N LEU A 266 27.42 -8.12 -18.55
CA LEU A 266 27.15 -9.50 -18.97
C LEU A 266 26.90 -9.67 -20.49
N LEU A 267 26.51 -8.59 -21.17
CA LEU A 267 26.28 -8.56 -22.62
C LEU A 267 27.52 -8.13 -23.40
N GLU A 268 28.38 -7.30 -22.80
CA GLU A 268 29.66 -6.90 -23.39
C GLU A 268 30.73 -8.01 -23.29
N THR A 269 30.61 -8.90 -22.31
CA THR A 269 31.51 -10.04 -22.13
C THR A 269 31.28 -11.15 -23.17
N SER A 270 32.37 -11.61 -23.78
CA SER A 270 32.35 -12.70 -24.78
C SER A 270 31.64 -13.94 -24.26
N SER A 271 30.89 -14.62 -25.13
CA SER A 271 30.14 -15.84 -24.78
C SER A 271 31.07 -17.01 -24.51
N THR A 272 31.38 -17.23 -23.23
CA THR A 272 32.10 -18.41 -22.72
C THR A 272 31.20 -19.20 -21.79
N ASP A 273 31.54 -20.46 -21.50
CA ASP A 273 30.82 -21.27 -20.50
C ASP A 273 30.76 -20.57 -19.14
N GLN A 274 31.81 -19.85 -18.76
CA GLN A 274 31.85 -19.05 -17.53
C GLN A 274 30.86 -17.88 -17.58
N THR A 275 30.73 -17.21 -18.73
CA THR A 275 29.75 -16.13 -18.94
C THR A 275 28.32 -16.67 -18.83
N ALA A 276 28.05 -17.87 -19.36
CA ALA A 276 26.75 -18.51 -19.25
C ALA A 276 26.36 -18.80 -17.77
N VAL A 277 27.32 -19.28 -16.96
CA VAL A 277 27.11 -19.48 -15.52
C VAL A 277 26.86 -18.15 -14.80
N ARG A 278 27.65 -17.10 -15.09
CA ARG A 278 27.46 -15.77 -14.50
C ARG A 278 26.10 -15.17 -14.80
N ARG A 279 25.60 -15.30 -16.05
CA ARG A 279 24.26 -14.84 -16.42
C ARG A 279 23.17 -15.53 -15.59
N LYS A 280 23.26 -16.84 -15.40
CA LYS A 280 22.29 -17.60 -14.59
C LYS A 280 22.30 -17.16 -13.12
N LEU A 281 23.48 -16.91 -12.56
CA LEU A 281 23.60 -16.41 -11.19
C LEU A 281 22.98 -15.01 -11.06
N ALA A 282 23.31 -14.09 -11.97
CA ALA A 282 22.76 -12.74 -11.97
C ALA A 282 21.22 -12.75 -12.11
N ILE A 283 20.67 -13.58 -13.00
CA ILE A 283 19.21 -13.76 -13.14
C ILE A 283 18.58 -14.18 -11.81
N ALA A 284 19.17 -15.16 -11.11
CA ALA A 284 18.66 -15.62 -9.83
C ALA A 284 18.72 -14.52 -8.75
N GLU A 285 19.82 -13.76 -8.69
CA GLU A 285 19.99 -12.63 -7.77
C GLU A 285 19.00 -11.49 -8.06
N TRP A 286 18.81 -11.13 -9.33
CA TRP A 286 17.84 -10.12 -9.73
C TRP A 286 16.41 -10.55 -9.45
N ARG A 287 16.10 -11.84 -9.59
CA ARG A 287 14.77 -12.40 -9.30
C ARG A 287 14.42 -12.25 -7.83
N GLU A 288 15.30 -12.70 -6.93
CA GLU A 288 15.05 -12.52 -5.50
C GLU A 288 15.06 -11.02 -5.14
N GLY A 289 15.94 -10.22 -5.75
CA GLY A 289 15.98 -8.78 -5.53
C GLY A 289 14.70 -8.04 -5.93
N VAL A 290 14.09 -8.36 -7.09
CA VAL A 290 12.82 -7.75 -7.51
C VAL A 290 11.65 -8.27 -6.68
N LYS A 291 11.66 -9.55 -6.32
CA LYS A 291 10.65 -10.15 -5.42
C LYS A 291 10.68 -9.50 -4.04
N ASP A 292 11.86 -9.31 -3.46
CA ASP A 292 12.04 -8.62 -2.18
C ASP A 292 11.62 -7.15 -2.26
N LEU A 293 11.94 -6.48 -3.38
CA LEU A 293 11.51 -5.10 -3.62
C LEU A 293 9.98 -5.01 -3.71
N MET A 294 9.33 -5.90 -4.47
CA MET A 294 7.88 -5.97 -4.58
C MET A 294 7.24 -6.31 -3.23
N GLY A 295 7.80 -7.25 -2.47
CA GLY A 295 7.35 -7.57 -1.12
C GLY A 295 7.44 -6.37 -0.16
N TRP A 296 8.55 -5.63 -0.20
CA TRP A 296 8.73 -4.41 0.60
C TRP A 296 7.74 -3.29 0.21
N LEU A 297 7.54 -3.08 -1.09
CA LEU A 297 6.57 -2.11 -1.61
C LEU A 297 5.12 -2.52 -1.30
N GLY A 298 4.82 -3.82 -1.34
CA GLY A 298 3.54 -4.41 -0.97
C GLY A 298 2.33 -3.73 -1.63
N TRP A 299 2.42 -3.38 -2.91
CA TRP A 299 1.32 -2.66 -3.56
C TRP A 299 0.17 -3.59 -3.90
N ALA A 300 -1.05 -3.18 -3.57
CA ALA A 300 -2.28 -3.94 -3.83
C ALA A 300 -2.47 -4.29 -5.32
N MET A 301 -1.84 -3.55 -6.23
CA MET A 301 -1.91 -3.85 -7.67
C MET A 301 -1.30 -5.20 -8.07
N TRP A 302 -0.41 -5.77 -7.25
CA TRP A 302 0.19 -7.09 -7.48
C TRP A 302 -0.60 -8.21 -6.80
N GLU A 303 -1.41 -7.86 -5.80
CA GLU A 303 -2.33 -8.77 -5.12
C GLU A 303 -3.54 -9.03 -6.02
N ARG A 304 -3.42 -10.05 -6.86
CA ARG A 304 -4.47 -10.44 -7.82
C ARG A 304 -4.77 -11.92 -7.69
N CYS A 305 -6.02 -12.27 -8.00
CA CYS A 305 -6.38 -13.65 -8.15
C CYS A 305 -5.55 -14.33 -9.26
N PRO A 306 -5.16 -15.60 -9.08
CA PRO A 306 -4.27 -16.31 -10.00
C PRO A 306 -4.87 -16.50 -11.40
N ARG A 307 -6.18 -16.31 -11.53
CA ARG A 307 -6.93 -16.35 -12.78
C ARG A 307 -7.99 -15.26 -12.79
N MET A 308 -8.49 -14.97 -13.99
CA MET A 308 -9.75 -14.25 -14.11
C MET A 308 -10.86 -15.10 -13.48
N CYS A 309 -11.58 -14.52 -12.53
CA CYS A 309 -12.68 -15.22 -11.87
C CYS A 309 -13.84 -15.45 -12.84
N GLY A 310 -14.57 -16.55 -12.64
CA GLY A 310 -15.76 -16.88 -13.40
C GLY A 310 -16.88 -15.86 -13.20
N TRP A 311 -17.95 -15.99 -13.97
CA TRP A 311 -19.10 -15.07 -13.88
C TRP A 311 -19.86 -15.16 -12.55
N ASP A 312 -19.76 -16.30 -11.86
CA ASP A 312 -20.34 -16.60 -10.54
C ASP A 312 -19.32 -16.46 -9.39
N GLU A 313 -18.13 -15.95 -9.69
CA GLU A 313 -17.02 -15.78 -8.77
C GLU A 313 -16.57 -14.33 -8.69
N GLN A 314 -16.04 -13.95 -7.53
CA GLN A 314 -15.39 -12.66 -7.33
C GLN A 314 -13.98 -12.89 -6.82
N CYS A 315 -13.04 -12.03 -7.21
CA CYS A 315 -11.72 -12.06 -6.62
C CYS A 315 -11.81 -11.65 -5.15
N TYR A 316 -11.62 -12.63 -4.27
CA TYR A 316 -11.59 -12.48 -2.83
C TYR A 316 -10.17 -12.15 -2.37
N ILE A 317 -9.96 -10.95 -1.85
CA ILE A 317 -8.75 -10.59 -1.12
C ILE A 317 -9.14 -10.65 0.36
N PRO A 318 -8.60 -11.58 1.14
CA PRO A 318 -8.95 -11.68 2.55
C PRO A 318 -8.50 -10.41 3.29
N MET A 319 -9.40 -9.87 4.12
CA MET A 319 -9.21 -8.62 4.84
C MET A 319 -9.57 -8.84 6.30
N TRP A 320 -8.64 -8.54 7.22
CA TRP A 320 -8.95 -8.48 8.64
C TRP A 320 -10.00 -7.38 8.91
N PRO A 321 -11.02 -7.59 9.79
CA PRO A 321 -11.30 -8.76 10.60
C PRO A 321 -12.30 -9.75 9.97
N LEU A 322 -12.56 -9.65 8.66
CA LEU A 322 -13.63 -10.39 7.97
C LEU A 322 -13.28 -11.84 7.60
N ASP A 323 -12.11 -12.36 8.00
CA ASP A 323 -11.69 -13.74 7.74
C ASP A 323 -12.41 -14.81 8.59
N SER A 324 -13.58 -14.48 9.14
CA SER A 324 -14.46 -15.43 9.81
C SER A 324 -15.08 -16.48 8.88
N LEU A 325 -14.79 -16.45 7.57
CA LEU A 325 -15.18 -17.53 6.66
C LEU A 325 -14.46 -18.86 6.95
N ASP A 326 -13.31 -18.82 7.64
CA ASP A 326 -12.53 -20.01 8.02
C ASP A 326 -12.49 -20.29 9.55
N GLU A 327 -13.29 -19.57 10.36
CA GLU A 327 -13.38 -19.76 11.83
C GLU A 327 -13.91 -21.14 12.29
N ARG A 328 -14.16 -22.08 11.36
CA ARG A 328 -14.55 -23.45 11.70
C ARG A 328 -13.41 -24.33 12.20
N ASP A 329 -12.14 -23.93 12.01
CA ASP A 329 -10.98 -24.70 12.49
C ASP A 329 -10.00 -23.79 13.26
N SER A 330 -10.22 -23.61 14.56
CA SER A 330 -9.36 -22.82 15.48
C SER A 330 -7.94 -23.36 15.70
N GLU A 331 -7.47 -24.28 14.85
CA GLU A 331 -6.18 -24.96 14.94
C GLU A 331 -5.32 -24.77 13.67
N ARG A 332 -5.85 -24.10 12.64
CA ARG A 332 -5.11 -23.86 11.40
C ARG A 332 -4.32 -22.55 11.54
N VAL A 333 -3.00 -22.64 11.37
CA VAL A 333 -2.10 -21.49 11.11
C VAL A 333 -2.82 -20.57 10.12
N PRO A 334 -2.86 -19.23 10.34
CA PRO A 334 -3.52 -18.33 9.40
C PRO A 334 -3.00 -18.65 8.00
N GLU A 335 -3.88 -19.15 7.12
CA GLU A 335 -3.48 -19.34 5.74
C GLU A 335 -2.97 -17.99 5.23
N PRO A 336 -1.86 -17.95 4.48
CA PRO A 336 -1.39 -16.70 3.92
C PRO A 336 -2.57 -16.03 3.20
N LEU A 337 -2.75 -14.73 3.42
CA LEU A 337 -3.83 -13.91 2.88
C LEU A 337 -3.72 -13.80 1.35
N VAL A 338 -3.94 -14.92 0.66
CA VAL A 338 -3.72 -15.05 -0.77
C VAL A 338 -5.03 -14.78 -1.50
N PRO A 339 -5.04 -13.85 -2.46
CA PRO A 339 -6.20 -13.59 -3.29
C PRO A 339 -6.69 -14.87 -4.00
N ARG A 340 -7.98 -15.21 -3.84
CA ARG A 340 -8.61 -16.40 -4.43
C ARG A 340 -9.95 -16.07 -5.08
N CYS A 341 -10.30 -16.75 -6.17
CA CYS A 341 -11.65 -16.62 -6.72
C CYS A 341 -12.61 -17.42 -5.84
N ILE A 342 -13.60 -16.75 -5.25
CA ILE A 342 -14.63 -17.37 -4.40
C ILE A 342 -15.99 -17.26 -5.09
N LYS A 343 -16.78 -18.32 -5.01
CA LYS A 343 -18.12 -18.33 -5.59
C LYS A 343 -19.12 -17.67 -4.66
N ARG A 344 -20.20 -17.14 -5.24
CA ARG A 344 -21.32 -16.61 -4.45
C ARG A 344 -21.89 -17.61 -3.44
N GLU A 345 -21.84 -18.90 -3.74
CA GLU A 345 -22.36 -19.95 -2.85
C GLU A 345 -21.51 -20.17 -1.60
N ASP A 346 -20.22 -19.85 -1.65
CA ASP A 346 -19.29 -20.02 -0.53
C ASP A 346 -19.52 -18.98 0.58
N PHE A 347 -20.26 -17.90 0.28
CA PHE A 347 -20.67 -16.86 1.24
C PHE A 347 -21.98 -17.17 1.97
N LYS A 348 -22.66 -18.28 1.64
CA LYS A 348 -23.88 -18.69 2.33
C LYS A 348 -23.49 -19.28 3.69
N GLN A 349 -23.71 -18.51 4.76
CA GLN A 349 -23.60 -18.99 6.15
C GLN A 349 -24.75 -19.93 6.51
#